data_AF-A0A4Q2ZXM4-F1
#
_entry.id   AF-A0A4Q2ZXM4-F1
#
_cell.length_a   1.000
_cell.length_b   1.000
_cell.length_c   1.000
_cell.angle_alpha   90.00
_cell.angle_beta   90.00
_cell.angle_gamma   90.00
#
_symmetry.space_group_name_H-M   'P 1'
#
loop_
_entity.id
_entity.type
_entity.pdbx_description
1 polymer ?
#
loop_
_entity_poly.entity_id
_entity_poly.type
_entity_poly.pdbx_seq_one_letter_code
_entity_poly.pdbx_strand_id
1 'polypeptide(L)'
;MSSAILPLVNSRGADAIGKMSTEQEAEFREGADERMYERAKQIHDSIVQRDQLKPVLNGDLMDILRKRSQDNPDAFAEELRRFIDSASYLTQVDTGQIQPKVLRGDSNMPSMPRKAMVIGLPRGHAFAQELKSLISPLMPAGDNTVRGFYEHDDPTQIRMLSVASFMAARFSSAVAELDKIYTRAVATNVGNDTAYFANIDPAGEAGKRPTLLLPSPEESRSALRAALWVGTQTTLSDGAEKVVQSNGDRVVLIRQTKEGLQPLLLGTSLEEVSRNADIQLIYRVLDEVGDAVAGLSPQQRSSLRETVDQEDKSIRSGHGVASNEYATWASDRDKIYQLLER
;
A
#
# COMPACT_ATOMS: atom_id res chain seq x y z
N MET A 1 -33.12 37.82 -8.77
CA MET A 1 -32.12 38.14 -7.74
C MET A 1 -31.04 37.08 -7.82
N SER A 2 -29.82 37.52 -8.09
CA SER A 2 -28.62 36.69 -8.24
C SER A 2 -28.02 36.44 -6.87
N SER A 3 -27.79 35.18 -6.49
CA SER A 3 -26.58 34.82 -5.76
C SER A 3 -26.18 33.38 -6.10
N ALA A 4 -24.97 33.27 -6.65
CA ALA A 4 -24.30 32.02 -6.94
C ALA A 4 -23.89 31.36 -5.62
N ILE A 5 -24.44 30.18 -5.32
CA ILE A 5 -23.91 29.26 -4.29
C ILE A 5 -23.32 28.06 -5.01
N LEU A 6 -22.28 28.34 -5.80
CA LEU A 6 -21.19 27.42 -5.98
C LEU A 6 -19.92 28.22 -5.67
N PRO A 7 -19.41 28.17 -4.44
CA PRO A 7 -18.00 28.39 -4.27
C PRO A 7 -17.31 27.10 -4.74
N LEU A 8 -16.42 27.26 -5.73
CA LEU A 8 -15.24 26.43 -5.84
C LEU A 8 -14.71 26.14 -4.43
N VAL A 9 -14.42 24.87 -4.15
CA VAL A 9 -13.78 24.40 -2.93
C VAL A 9 -12.38 25.04 -2.85
N ASN A 10 -12.34 26.26 -2.34
CA ASN A 10 -11.14 26.90 -1.81
C ASN A 10 -11.11 26.59 -0.31
N SER A 11 -9.89 26.45 0.23
CA SER A 11 -9.57 26.04 1.60
C SER A 11 -10.31 26.77 2.73
N ARG A 12 -10.97 27.91 2.47
CA ARG A 12 -11.80 28.64 3.45
C ARG A 12 -13.23 28.09 3.63
N GLY A 13 -13.73 27.27 2.71
CA GLY A 13 -15.08 26.68 2.80
C GLY A 13 -15.15 25.45 3.71
N ALA A 14 -14.04 24.74 3.89
CA ALA A 14 -13.97 23.55 4.74
C ALA A 14 -14.16 23.88 6.23
N ASP A 15 -13.64 25.03 6.69
CA ASP A 15 -13.77 25.48 8.08
C ASP A 15 -15.20 25.87 8.47
N ALA A 16 -16.06 26.18 7.49
CA ALA A 16 -17.47 26.52 7.72
C ALA A 16 -18.36 25.27 7.87
N ILE A 17 -17.98 24.15 7.24
CA ILE A 17 -18.69 22.87 7.34
C ILE A 17 -18.56 22.29 8.76
N GLY A 18 -17.43 22.51 9.43
CA GLY A 18 -17.21 22.07 10.81
C GLY A 18 -18.01 22.81 11.90
N LYS A 19 -18.86 23.78 11.54
CA LYS A 19 -19.68 24.58 12.46
C LYS A 19 -21.19 24.50 12.20
N MET A 20 -21.62 23.59 11.33
CA MET A 20 -23.04 23.42 11.02
C MET A 20 -23.76 22.75 12.20
N SER A 21 -24.94 23.26 12.55
CA SER A 21 -25.83 22.56 13.47
C SER A 21 -26.39 21.30 12.82
N THR A 22 -26.84 20.33 13.63
CA THR A 22 -27.36 19.04 13.13
C THR A 22 -28.57 19.22 12.19
N GLU A 23 -29.41 20.23 12.42
CA GLU A 23 -30.53 20.59 11.53
C GLU A 23 -30.03 21.14 10.19
N GLN A 24 -29.01 22.00 10.19
CA GLN A 24 -28.41 22.53 8.97
C GLN A 24 -27.66 21.45 8.16
N GLU A 25 -27.04 20.48 8.83
CA GLU A 25 -26.43 19.33 8.16
C GLU A 25 -27.49 18.44 7.50
N ALA A 26 -28.64 18.23 8.15
CA ALA A 26 -29.75 17.46 7.59
C ALA A 26 -30.35 18.15 6.36
N GLU A 27 -30.69 19.45 6.47
CA GLU A 27 -31.22 20.24 5.34
C GLU A 27 -30.22 20.33 4.17
N PHE A 28 -28.93 20.48 4.47
CA PHE A 28 -27.90 20.49 3.44
C PHE A 28 -27.78 19.15 2.73
N ARG A 29 -27.84 18.02 3.45
CA ARG A 29 -27.81 16.68 2.85
C ARG A 29 -29.03 16.45 1.97
N GLU A 30 -30.23 16.73 2.47
CA GLU A 30 -31.47 16.57 1.69
C GLU A 30 -31.44 17.43 0.42
N GLY A 31 -31.06 18.71 0.53
CA GLY A 31 -30.97 19.61 -0.62
C GLY A 31 -29.83 19.27 -1.58
N ALA A 32 -28.73 18.69 -1.10
CA ALA A 32 -27.63 18.21 -1.94
C ALA A 32 -28.03 16.94 -2.69
N ASP A 33 -28.65 15.98 -2.00
CA ASP A 33 -29.11 14.72 -2.58
C ASP A 33 -30.17 14.96 -3.66
N GLU A 34 -31.13 15.87 -3.42
CA GLU A 34 -32.14 16.25 -4.40
C GLU A 34 -31.50 16.86 -5.66
N ARG A 35 -30.54 17.77 -5.50
CA ARG A 35 -29.83 18.40 -6.64
C ARG A 35 -28.94 17.40 -7.38
N MET A 36 -28.28 16.50 -6.66
CA MET A 36 -27.47 15.44 -7.27
C MET A 36 -28.35 14.46 -8.05
N TYR A 37 -29.50 14.07 -7.50
CA TYR A 37 -30.48 13.23 -8.17
C TYR A 37 -31.03 13.89 -9.43
N GLU A 38 -31.48 15.15 -9.34
CA GLU A 38 -31.97 15.91 -10.51
C GLU A 38 -30.89 16.05 -11.59
N ARG A 39 -29.63 16.28 -11.19
CA ARG A 39 -28.53 16.34 -12.13
C ARG A 39 -28.23 14.99 -12.78
N ALA A 40 -28.23 13.91 -12.01
CA ALA A 40 -28.06 12.56 -12.51
C ALA A 40 -29.18 12.17 -13.48
N LYS A 41 -30.42 12.52 -13.15
CA LYS A 41 -31.60 12.33 -14.01
C LYS A 41 -31.48 13.10 -15.32
N GLN A 42 -31.09 14.38 -15.29
CA GLN A 42 -30.86 15.16 -16.51
C GLN A 42 -29.77 14.55 -17.40
N ILE A 43 -28.66 14.11 -16.81
CA ILE A 43 -27.56 13.45 -17.55
C ILE A 43 -28.07 12.14 -18.16
N HIS A 44 -28.74 11.32 -17.37
CA HIS A 44 -29.34 10.07 -17.83
C HIS A 44 -30.33 10.29 -18.98
N ASP A 45 -31.28 11.21 -18.83
CA ASP A 45 -32.29 11.49 -19.84
C ASP A 45 -31.66 12.03 -21.13
N SER A 46 -30.58 12.83 -21.02
CA SER A 46 -29.82 13.29 -22.17
C SER A 46 -29.09 12.16 -22.91
N ILE A 47 -28.54 11.17 -22.19
CA ILE A 47 -27.86 10.00 -22.76
C ILE A 47 -28.89 9.06 -23.40
N VAL A 48 -30.00 8.81 -22.71
CA VAL A 48 -31.14 8.02 -23.19
C VAL A 48 -31.69 8.60 -24.48
N GLN A 49 -31.88 9.93 -24.55
CA GLN A 49 -32.32 10.59 -25.78
C GLN A 49 -31.27 10.55 -26.90
N ARG A 50 -30.00 10.83 -26.59
CA ARG A 50 -28.91 10.88 -27.58
C ARG A 50 -28.65 9.51 -28.21
N ASP A 51 -28.59 8.48 -27.37
CA ASP A 51 -28.16 7.13 -27.77
C ASP A 51 -29.37 6.19 -27.99
N GLN A 52 -30.60 6.72 -27.94
CA GLN A 52 -31.87 5.98 -28.04
C GLN A 52 -31.94 4.75 -27.10
N LEU A 53 -31.30 4.86 -25.93
CA LEU A 53 -31.25 3.79 -24.94
C LEU A 53 -32.59 3.70 -24.20
N LYS A 54 -32.91 2.53 -23.64
CA LYS A 54 -34.08 2.41 -22.76
C LYS A 54 -33.78 3.11 -21.42
N PRO A 55 -34.69 3.95 -20.88
CA PRO A 55 -34.48 4.62 -19.60
C PRO A 55 -34.29 3.59 -18.47
N VAL A 56 -33.21 3.73 -17.69
CA VAL A 56 -32.85 2.83 -16.58
C VAL A 56 -33.28 3.43 -15.24
N LEU A 57 -33.18 4.75 -15.05
CA LEU A 57 -33.52 5.42 -13.77
C LEU A 57 -35.02 5.43 -13.43
N ASN A 58 -35.91 5.16 -14.40
CA ASN A 58 -37.36 5.19 -14.21
C ASN A 58 -38.02 3.79 -14.25
N GLY A 59 -37.25 2.72 -14.43
CA GLY A 59 -37.77 1.35 -14.49
C GLY A 59 -37.69 0.64 -13.16
N ASP A 60 -38.56 -0.36 -12.94
CA ASP A 60 -38.42 -1.29 -11.83
C ASP A 60 -37.07 -2.02 -11.97
N LEU A 61 -36.21 -1.85 -10.97
CA LEU A 61 -34.87 -2.43 -10.92
C LEU A 61 -34.91 -3.95 -11.17
N MET A 62 -35.90 -4.63 -10.57
CA MET A 62 -36.01 -6.08 -10.66
C MET A 62 -36.46 -6.53 -12.05
N ASP A 63 -37.26 -5.74 -12.76
CA ASP A 63 -37.63 -5.99 -14.15
C ASP A 63 -36.47 -5.78 -15.11
N ILE A 64 -35.65 -4.75 -14.86
CA ILE A 64 -34.44 -4.48 -15.65
C ILE A 64 -33.47 -5.66 -15.50
N LEU A 65 -33.21 -6.10 -14.26
CA LEU A 65 -32.32 -7.24 -14.00
C LEU A 65 -32.87 -8.54 -14.59
N ARG A 66 -34.18 -8.79 -14.48
CA ARG A 66 -34.84 -9.93 -15.13
C ARG A 66 -34.60 -9.91 -16.62
N LYS A 67 -34.87 -8.78 -17.28
CA LYS A 67 -34.69 -8.65 -18.71
C LYS A 67 -33.23 -8.88 -19.13
N ARG A 68 -32.26 -8.32 -18.38
CA ARG A 68 -30.84 -8.53 -18.66
C ARG A 68 -30.41 -9.99 -18.50
N SER A 69 -30.93 -10.68 -17.49
CA SER A 69 -30.68 -12.12 -17.30
C SER A 69 -31.24 -12.97 -18.43
N GLN A 70 -32.36 -12.55 -19.05
CA GLN A 70 -32.98 -13.22 -20.20
C GLN A 70 -32.29 -12.90 -21.52
N ASP A 71 -31.89 -11.63 -21.72
CA ASP A 71 -31.25 -11.15 -22.94
C ASP A 71 -29.83 -11.73 -23.11
N ASN A 72 -29.06 -11.82 -22.01
CA ASN A 72 -27.70 -12.40 -22.04
C ASN A 72 -27.34 -13.02 -20.67
N PRO A 73 -27.72 -14.30 -20.44
CA PRO A 73 -27.53 -14.98 -19.16
C PRO A 73 -26.07 -15.05 -18.70
N ASP A 74 -25.15 -15.37 -19.62
CA ASP A 74 -23.73 -15.55 -19.30
C ASP A 74 -23.05 -14.24 -18.91
N ALA A 75 -23.31 -13.16 -19.67
CA ALA A 75 -22.78 -11.84 -19.35
C ALA A 75 -23.36 -11.31 -18.03
N PHE A 76 -24.64 -11.57 -17.77
CA PHE A 76 -25.29 -11.20 -16.51
C PHE A 76 -24.70 -11.95 -15.32
N ALA A 77 -24.47 -13.26 -15.45
CA ALA A 77 -23.85 -14.06 -14.40
C ALA A 77 -22.42 -13.57 -14.07
N GLU A 78 -21.63 -13.23 -15.08
CA GLU A 78 -20.29 -12.68 -14.90
C GLU A 78 -20.31 -11.27 -14.26
N GLU A 79 -21.26 -10.41 -14.64
CA GLU A 79 -21.45 -9.11 -13.99
C GLU A 79 -21.85 -9.25 -12.53
N LEU A 80 -22.78 -10.16 -12.23
CA LEU A 80 -23.22 -10.45 -10.87
C LEU A 80 -22.06 -10.99 -10.03
N ARG A 81 -21.24 -11.88 -10.59
CA ARG A 81 -20.02 -12.38 -9.94
C ARG A 81 -19.07 -11.24 -9.63
N ARG A 82 -18.77 -10.36 -10.59
CA ARG A 82 -17.90 -9.19 -10.37
C ARG A 82 -18.46 -8.25 -9.32
N PHE A 83 -19.77 -8.04 -9.29
CA PHE A 83 -20.42 -7.21 -8.28
C PHE A 83 -20.24 -7.80 -6.87
N ILE A 84 -20.54 -9.09 -6.69
CA ILE A 84 -20.36 -9.79 -5.41
C ILE A 84 -18.89 -9.84 -5.00
N ASP A 85 -17.97 -10.13 -5.94
CA ASP A 85 -16.53 -10.11 -5.70
C ASP A 85 -16.08 -8.72 -5.23
N SER A 86 -16.46 -7.66 -5.94
CA SER A 86 -16.12 -6.27 -5.59
C SER A 86 -16.68 -5.85 -4.24
N ALA A 87 -17.86 -6.33 -3.88
CA ALA A 87 -18.51 -6.04 -2.61
C ALA A 87 -17.98 -6.87 -1.43
N SER A 88 -17.51 -8.08 -1.72
CA SER A 88 -16.85 -8.96 -0.74
C SER A 88 -15.39 -8.58 -0.50
N TYR A 89 -14.80 -7.77 -1.39
CA TYR A 89 -13.42 -7.32 -1.32
C TYR A 89 -13.24 -6.10 -0.42
N LEU A 90 -13.30 -6.32 0.90
CA LEU A 90 -12.61 -5.45 1.84
C LEU A 90 -11.91 -6.33 2.88
N THR A 91 -10.60 -6.09 3.01
CA THR A 91 -9.62 -6.70 3.92
C THR A 91 -9.02 -8.03 3.48
N GLN A 92 -7.78 -7.95 2.96
CA GLN A 92 -6.85 -9.06 2.94
C GLN A 92 -6.65 -9.52 4.39
N VAL A 93 -7.16 -10.71 4.70
CA VAL A 93 -7.01 -11.31 6.03
C VAL A 93 -5.67 -11.99 6.07
N ASP A 94 -4.78 -11.51 6.92
CA ASP A 94 -3.55 -12.22 7.23
C ASP A 94 -3.89 -13.55 7.92
N THR A 95 -3.71 -14.65 7.18
CA THR A 95 -3.99 -16.01 7.65
C THR A 95 -2.93 -16.51 8.64
N GLY A 96 -1.81 -15.79 8.79
CA GLY A 96 -0.77 -16.07 9.78
C GLY A 96 -1.11 -15.59 11.20
N GLN A 97 -2.24 -14.92 11.39
CA GLN A 97 -2.65 -14.45 12.72
C GLN A 97 -3.05 -15.61 13.63
N ILE A 98 -2.60 -15.55 14.88
CA ILE A 98 -2.95 -16.53 15.91
C ILE A 98 -4.46 -16.43 16.17
N GLN A 99 -5.16 -17.56 16.00
CA GLN A 99 -6.61 -17.62 16.17
C GLN A 99 -6.98 -17.57 17.67
N PRO A 100 -8.09 -16.90 18.06
CA PRO A 100 -8.55 -16.83 19.45
C PRO A 100 -8.63 -18.20 20.14
N LYS A 101 -9.11 -19.22 19.41
CA LYS A 101 -9.20 -20.61 19.89
C LYS A 101 -7.86 -21.19 20.33
N VAL A 102 -6.78 -20.81 19.64
CA VAL A 102 -5.41 -21.25 19.96
C VAL A 102 -4.90 -20.52 21.20
N LEU A 103 -5.12 -19.20 21.30
CA LEU A 103 -4.70 -18.40 22.46
C LEU A 103 -5.44 -18.77 23.75
N ARG A 104 -6.74 -19.08 23.65
CA ARG A 104 -7.59 -19.43 24.79
C ARG A 104 -7.56 -20.91 25.15
N GLY A 105 -6.98 -21.76 24.29
CA GLY A 105 -7.06 -23.21 24.44
C GLY A 105 -8.49 -23.76 24.37
N ASP A 106 -9.42 -23.02 23.75
CA ASP A 106 -10.83 -23.35 23.67
C ASP A 106 -11.21 -23.68 22.23
N SER A 107 -11.38 -24.97 21.93
CA SER A 107 -11.73 -25.48 20.60
C SER A 107 -13.13 -25.09 20.15
N ASN A 108 -14.01 -24.66 21.05
CA ASN A 108 -15.37 -24.24 20.73
C ASN A 108 -15.44 -22.76 20.33
N MET A 109 -14.35 -22.02 20.49
CA MET A 109 -14.28 -20.62 20.11
C MET A 109 -14.23 -20.48 18.58
N PRO A 110 -15.07 -19.61 17.99
CA PRO A 110 -15.09 -19.44 16.53
C PRO A 110 -13.79 -18.83 16.01
N SER A 111 -13.44 -19.18 14.77
CA SER A 111 -12.27 -18.61 14.12
C SER A 111 -12.58 -17.20 13.62
N MET A 112 -11.55 -16.36 13.52
CA MET A 112 -11.65 -14.93 13.18
C MET A 112 -10.76 -14.60 11.97
N PRO A 113 -11.12 -13.57 11.18
CA PRO A 113 -12.30 -12.71 11.31
C PRO A 113 -13.58 -13.45 10.94
N ARG A 114 -14.68 -13.04 11.58
CA ARG A 114 -16.02 -13.47 11.19
C ARG A 114 -16.53 -12.58 10.08
N LYS A 115 -17.03 -13.18 9.01
CA LYS A 115 -17.61 -12.47 7.88
C LYS A 115 -19.11 -12.75 7.86
N ALA A 116 -19.91 -11.75 7.52
CA ALA A 116 -21.32 -11.92 7.23
C ALA A 116 -21.65 -11.18 5.93
N MET A 117 -22.32 -11.86 5.01
CA MET A 117 -22.88 -11.27 3.81
C MET A 117 -24.38 -11.53 3.78
N VAL A 118 -25.17 -10.46 3.78
CA VAL A 118 -26.63 -10.53 3.78
C VAL A 118 -27.18 -9.67 2.65
N ILE A 119 -28.05 -10.25 1.83
CA ILE A 119 -28.66 -9.58 0.68
C ILE A 119 -30.15 -9.41 0.90
N GLY A 120 -30.61 -8.17 0.83
CA GLY A 120 -32.01 -7.76 0.88
C GLY A 120 -32.58 -7.66 -0.52
N LEU A 121 -33.68 -8.37 -0.76
CA LEU A 121 -34.41 -8.33 -2.03
C LEU A 121 -35.80 -7.71 -1.82
N PRO A 122 -36.36 -7.00 -2.81
CA PRO A 122 -37.74 -6.55 -2.77
C PRO A 122 -38.74 -7.69 -2.60
N ARG A 123 -39.70 -7.52 -1.69
CA ARG A 123 -40.77 -8.49 -1.46
C ARG A 123 -41.75 -8.51 -2.63
N GLY A 124 -42.27 -9.70 -2.96
CA GLY A 124 -43.40 -9.85 -3.89
C GLY A 124 -43.05 -9.77 -5.37
N HIS A 125 -41.79 -9.53 -5.74
CA HIS A 125 -41.36 -9.52 -7.15
C HIS A 125 -41.03 -10.94 -7.65
N ALA A 126 -41.58 -11.35 -8.80
CA ALA A 126 -41.43 -12.71 -9.34
C ALA A 126 -39.96 -13.12 -9.59
N PHE A 127 -39.12 -12.16 -10.00
CA PHE A 127 -37.69 -12.39 -10.24
C PHE A 127 -36.85 -12.53 -8.97
N ALA A 128 -37.37 -12.21 -7.78
CA ALA A 128 -36.58 -12.21 -6.55
C ALA A 128 -36.04 -13.61 -6.20
N GLN A 129 -36.83 -14.66 -6.38
CA GLN A 129 -36.40 -16.04 -6.11
C GLN A 129 -35.39 -16.56 -7.14
N GLU A 130 -35.54 -16.15 -8.39
CA GLU A 130 -34.59 -16.46 -9.46
C GLU A 130 -33.25 -15.77 -9.21
N LEU A 131 -33.27 -14.47 -8.91
CA LEU A 131 -32.07 -13.70 -8.57
C LEU A 131 -31.38 -14.27 -7.33
N LYS A 132 -32.13 -14.65 -6.29
CA LYS A 132 -31.58 -15.35 -5.11
C LYS A 132 -30.85 -16.64 -5.49
N SER A 133 -31.40 -17.40 -6.42
CA SER A 133 -30.80 -18.66 -6.91
C SER A 133 -29.51 -18.40 -7.70
N LEU A 134 -29.46 -17.32 -8.48
CA LEU A 134 -28.26 -16.89 -9.21
C LEU A 134 -27.15 -16.37 -8.27
N ILE A 135 -27.50 -15.64 -7.20
CA ILE A 135 -26.53 -15.08 -6.26
C ILE A 135 -25.99 -16.14 -5.28
N SER A 136 -26.82 -17.09 -4.85
CA SER A 136 -26.47 -18.09 -3.84
C SER A 136 -25.12 -18.81 -4.05
N PRO A 137 -24.79 -19.31 -5.27
CA PRO A 137 -23.51 -19.96 -5.52
C PRO A 137 -22.32 -18.98 -5.56
N LEU A 138 -22.58 -17.69 -5.78
CA LEU A 138 -21.54 -16.65 -5.87
C LEU A 138 -21.12 -16.12 -4.49
N MET A 139 -21.91 -16.37 -3.44
CA MET A 139 -21.58 -15.91 -2.09
C MET A 139 -20.35 -16.64 -1.51
N PRO A 140 -19.50 -15.94 -0.72
CA PRO A 140 -18.22 -16.46 -0.24
C PRO A 140 -18.31 -17.69 0.69
N ALA A 141 -17.58 -18.76 0.33
CA ALA A 141 -17.18 -19.99 1.07
C ALA A 141 -16.73 -19.81 2.54
N GLY A 142 -17.03 -20.75 3.45
CA GLY A 142 -16.11 -21.09 4.56
C GLY A 142 -16.67 -21.02 5.98
N ASP A 143 -15.94 -21.65 6.91
CA ASP A 143 -16.32 -21.90 8.32
C ASP A 143 -16.59 -20.62 9.14
N ASN A 144 -16.13 -19.45 8.68
CA ASN A 144 -16.30 -18.17 9.38
C ASN A 144 -17.21 -17.18 8.63
N THR A 145 -17.91 -17.63 7.59
CA THR A 145 -18.73 -16.76 6.75
C THR A 145 -20.21 -17.09 6.93
N VAL A 146 -20.96 -16.18 7.56
CA VAL A 146 -22.43 -16.24 7.63
C VAL A 146 -23.00 -15.65 6.34
N ARG A 147 -24.02 -16.31 5.80
CA ARG A 147 -24.72 -15.84 4.60
C ARG A 147 -26.22 -15.76 4.86
N GLY A 148 -26.88 -14.78 4.27
CA GLY A 148 -28.31 -14.64 4.44
C GLY A 148 -28.99 -13.89 3.31
N PHE A 149 -30.29 -14.13 3.19
CA PHE A 149 -31.19 -13.30 2.42
C PHE A 149 -32.31 -12.81 3.33
N TYR A 150 -32.77 -11.59 3.11
CA TYR A 150 -34.00 -11.09 3.69
C TYR A 150 -34.82 -10.36 2.64
N GLU A 151 -36.09 -10.14 2.93
CA GLU A 151 -37.00 -9.39 2.05
C GLU A 151 -37.34 -8.03 2.67
N HIS A 152 -37.50 -7.00 1.85
CA HIS A 152 -37.92 -5.67 2.27
C HIS A 152 -38.96 -5.06 1.32
N ASP A 153 -39.66 -4.02 1.78
CA ASP A 153 -40.81 -3.47 1.05
C ASP A 153 -40.44 -2.41 -0.01
N ASP A 154 -39.17 -1.99 -0.09
CA ASP A 154 -38.71 -1.03 -1.10
C ASP A 154 -38.37 -1.71 -2.45
N PRO A 155 -39.12 -1.46 -3.54
CA PRO A 155 -38.90 -2.09 -4.84
C PRO A 155 -37.74 -1.47 -5.64
N THR A 156 -37.22 -0.32 -5.22
CA THR A 156 -36.22 0.43 -5.99
C THR A 156 -34.78 0.02 -5.67
N GLN A 157 -34.60 -0.85 -4.67
CA GLN A 157 -33.28 -1.16 -4.11
C GLN A 157 -33.04 -2.66 -4.00
N ILE A 158 -31.79 -3.06 -4.19
CA ILE A 158 -31.25 -4.31 -3.66
C ILE A 158 -30.25 -3.91 -2.58
N ARG A 159 -30.44 -4.41 -1.36
CA ARG A 159 -29.59 -4.05 -0.22
C ARG A 159 -28.54 -5.12 -0.05
N MET A 160 -27.31 -4.70 0.22
CA MET A 160 -26.24 -5.62 0.53
C MET A 160 -25.52 -5.15 1.78
N LEU A 161 -25.45 -6.03 2.77
CA LEU A 161 -24.73 -5.82 4.00
C LEU A 161 -23.54 -6.78 4.04
N SER A 162 -22.34 -6.23 4.05
CA SER A 162 -21.09 -6.96 4.24
C SER A 162 -20.48 -6.53 5.57
N VAL A 163 -20.36 -7.46 6.52
CA VAL A 163 -19.75 -7.22 7.83
C VAL A 163 -18.50 -8.09 7.95
N ALA A 164 -17.37 -7.45 8.24
CA ALA A 164 -16.15 -8.14 8.64
C ALA A 164 -15.85 -7.77 10.10
N SER A 165 -16.03 -8.73 11.00
CA SER A 165 -15.72 -8.59 12.42
C SER A 165 -14.31 -9.09 12.67
N PHE A 166 -13.40 -8.16 12.95
CA PHE A 166 -12.02 -8.45 13.32
C PHE A 166 -11.85 -8.66 14.81
N MET A 167 -10.75 -9.33 15.13
CA MET A 167 -10.31 -9.54 16.48
C MET A 167 -9.80 -8.23 17.10
N ALA A 168 -9.99 -8.06 18.41
CA ALA A 168 -9.38 -6.96 19.15
C ALA A 168 -7.84 -7.01 19.04
N ALA A 169 -7.19 -5.85 18.87
CA ALA A 169 -5.74 -5.71 18.66
C ALA A 169 -4.89 -6.54 19.65
N ARG A 170 -5.35 -6.73 20.90
CA ARG A 170 -4.68 -7.53 21.95
C ARG A 170 -4.32 -8.97 21.58
N PHE A 171 -4.91 -9.50 20.52
CA PHE A 171 -4.65 -10.86 20.07
C PHE A 171 -3.84 -10.91 18.75
N SER A 172 -3.46 -9.75 18.21
CA SER A 172 -2.49 -9.67 17.11
C SER A 172 -1.16 -10.25 17.57
N SER A 173 -0.47 -10.95 16.67
CA SER A 173 0.89 -11.45 16.91
C SER A 173 1.83 -10.33 17.37
N ALA A 174 1.71 -9.14 16.78
CA ALA A 174 2.48 -7.96 17.16
C ALA A 174 2.21 -7.56 18.62
N VAL A 175 0.96 -7.61 19.09
CA VAL A 175 0.65 -7.25 20.48
C VAL A 175 1.10 -8.32 21.46
N ALA A 176 1.03 -9.60 21.10
CA ALA A 176 1.60 -10.67 21.91
C ALA A 176 3.14 -10.60 21.97
N GLU A 177 3.78 -10.20 20.88
CA GLU A 177 5.23 -9.96 20.84
C GLU A 177 5.60 -8.79 21.77
N LEU A 178 4.84 -7.69 21.71
CA LEU A 178 5.01 -6.54 22.60
C LEU A 178 4.79 -6.90 24.07
N ASP A 179 3.79 -7.73 24.38
CA ASP A 179 3.53 -8.23 25.73
C ASP A 179 4.68 -9.11 26.26
N LYS A 180 5.26 -9.97 25.41
CA LYS A 180 6.46 -10.75 25.75
C LYS A 180 7.68 -9.86 25.99
N ILE A 181 7.87 -8.83 25.17
CA ILE A 181 8.97 -7.87 25.31
C ILE A 181 8.80 -7.09 26.61
N TYR A 182 7.59 -6.62 26.89
CA TYR A 182 7.24 -5.94 28.14
C TYR A 182 7.49 -6.82 29.36
N THR A 183 7.00 -8.05 29.36
CA THR A 183 7.18 -9.00 30.47
C THR A 183 8.67 -9.28 30.73
N ARG A 184 9.49 -9.42 29.67
CA ARG A 184 10.94 -9.56 29.81
C ARG A 184 11.57 -8.29 30.39
N ALA A 185 11.21 -7.11 29.90
CA ALA A 185 11.73 -5.84 30.37
C ALA A 185 11.42 -5.62 31.87
N VAL A 186 10.20 -5.95 32.31
CA VAL A 186 9.80 -5.91 33.73
C VAL A 186 10.61 -6.87 34.57
N ALA A 187 10.80 -8.12 34.11
CA ALA A 187 11.58 -9.13 34.84
C ALA A 187 13.07 -8.76 35.00
N THR A 188 13.61 -7.99 34.07
CA THR A 188 15.00 -7.50 34.10
C THR A 188 15.18 -6.15 34.82
N ASN A 189 14.10 -5.50 35.25
CA ASN A 189 14.18 -4.19 35.87
C ASN A 189 14.60 -4.31 37.35
N VAL A 190 15.89 -4.10 37.62
CA VAL A 190 16.47 -4.12 38.96
C VAL A 190 16.51 -2.69 39.51
N GLY A 191 15.33 -2.14 39.80
CA GLY A 191 15.17 -0.79 40.33
C GLY A 191 13.72 -0.34 40.36
N ASN A 192 13.37 0.57 41.28
CA ASN A 192 12.02 1.15 41.43
C ASN A 192 11.58 2.03 40.24
N ASP A 193 12.18 1.88 39.05
CA ASP A 193 11.78 2.61 37.86
C ASP A 193 10.45 2.05 37.34
N THR A 194 9.46 2.94 37.24
CA THR A 194 8.11 2.60 36.78
C THR A 194 8.20 2.10 35.34
N ALA A 195 7.88 0.82 35.12
CA ALA A 195 7.92 0.21 33.80
C ALA A 195 6.78 0.76 32.92
N TYR A 196 7.02 1.88 32.25
CA TYR A 196 6.16 2.34 31.16
C TYR A 196 6.32 1.43 29.94
N PHE A 197 5.30 1.40 29.08
CA PHE A 197 5.33 0.69 27.79
C PHE A 197 6.70 0.88 27.14
N ALA A 198 7.39 -0.24 26.89
CA ALA A 198 8.70 -0.24 26.27
C ALA A 198 8.66 0.67 25.04
N ASN A 199 9.57 1.62 24.96
CA ASN A 199 9.76 2.47 23.80
C ASN A 199 9.86 1.57 22.57
N ILE A 200 8.78 1.52 21.79
CA ILE A 200 8.59 0.55 20.68
C ILE A 200 9.50 0.92 19.51
N ASP A 201 10.06 2.14 19.52
CA ASP A 201 10.89 2.65 18.44
C ASP A 201 11.97 3.61 18.96
N PRO A 202 13.04 3.09 19.59
CA PRO A 202 14.19 3.88 20.01
C PRO A 202 14.88 4.60 18.84
N ALA A 203 14.77 4.05 17.62
CA ALA A 203 15.28 4.68 16.41
C ALA A 203 14.45 5.94 16.09
N GLY A 204 13.14 5.89 16.28
CA GLY A 204 12.27 7.05 16.08
C GLY A 204 12.48 8.17 17.08
N GLU A 205 12.71 7.85 18.35
CA GLU A 205 13.10 8.86 19.35
C GLU A 205 14.48 9.48 19.05
N ALA A 206 15.39 8.72 18.45
CA ALA A 206 16.68 9.21 17.98
C ALA A 206 16.62 9.95 16.61
N GLY A 207 15.42 10.19 16.07
CA GLY A 207 15.24 10.85 14.78
C GLY A 207 15.70 10.01 13.57
N LYS A 208 15.88 8.70 13.74
CA LYS A 208 16.35 7.75 12.72
C LYS A 208 15.21 7.06 11.98
N ARG A 209 13.96 7.55 12.07
CA ARG A 209 12.86 6.96 11.29
C ARG A 209 13.18 7.09 9.80
N PRO A 210 13.06 6.01 9.02
CA PRO A 210 13.10 6.14 7.57
C PRO A 210 11.97 7.09 7.15
N THR A 211 12.27 8.03 6.27
CA THR A 211 11.29 8.96 5.73
C THR A 211 10.16 8.20 5.03
N LEU A 212 8.91 8.60 5.27
CA LEU A 212 7.75 8.09 4.53
C LEU A 212 7.66 8.68 3.11
N LEU A 213 8.38 9.77 2.85
CA LEU A 213 8.46 10.40 1.55
C LEU A 213 9.55 9.74 0.72
N LEU A 214 9.29 9.55 -0.57
CA LEU A 214 10.34 9.18 -1.52
C LEU A 214 11.45 10.25 -1.49
N PRO A 215 12.72 9.84 -1.59
CA PRO A 215 13.81 10.80 -1.71
C PRO A 215 13.60 11.70 -2.92
N SER A 216 14.09 12.93 -2.83
CA SER A 216 14.15 13.83 -3.97
C SER A 216 14.97 13.21 -5.11
N PRO A 217 14.80 13.68 -6.37
CA PRO A 217 15.59 13.17 -7.48
C PRO A 217 17.11 13.29 -7.27
N GLU A 218 17.56 14.37 -6.62
CA GLU A 218 19.00 14.56 -6.34
C GLU A 218 19.50 13.60 -5.25
N GLU A 219 18.72 13.38 -4.19
CA GLU A 219 19.06 12.37 -3.16
C GLU A 219 19.10 10.96 -3.76
N SER A 220 18.18 10.65 -4.67
CA SER A 220 18.15 9.36 -5.37
C SER A 220 19.39 9.16 -6.25
N ARG A 221 19.82 10.21 -6.95
CA ARG A 221 21.06 10.19 -7.76
C ARG A 221 22.31 10.10 -6.90
N SER A 222 22.36 10.81 -5.77
CA SER A 222 23.45 10.69 -4.81
C SER A 222 23.55 9.28 -4.24
N ALA A 223 22.42 8.66 -3.90
CA ALA A 223 22.37 7.26 -3.46
C ALA A 223 22.86 6.30 -4.56
N LEU A 224 22.48 6.52 -5.82
CA LEU A 224 23.00 5.73 -6.95
C LEU A 224 24.52 5.89 -7.12
N ARG A 225 25.05 7.12 -7.11
CA ARG A 225 26.50 7.37 -7.24
C ARG A 225 27.28 6.69 -6.12
N ALA A 226 26.78 6.79 -4.89
CA ALA A 226 27.34 6.08 -3.74
C ALA A 226 27.33 4.56 -3.94
N ALA A 227 26.20 3.99 -4.38
CA ALA A 227 26.08 2.55 -4.61
C ALA A 227 26.98 2.06 -5.75
N LEU A 228 27.06 2.79 -6.86
CA LEU A 228 27.98 2.49 -7.95
C LEU A 228 29.43 2.51 -7.48
N TRP A 229 29.83 3.54 -6.71
CA TRP A 229 31.17 3.61 -6.13
C TRP A 229 31.45 2.39 -5.25
N VAL A 230 30.57 2.07 -4.29
CA VAL A 230 30.75 0.90 -3.40
C VAL A 230 30.79 -0.41 -4.20
N GLY A 231 29.91 -0.56 -5.18
CA GLY A 231 29.86 -1.74 -6.05
C GLY A 231 31.14 -1.93 -6.86
N THR A 232 31.82 -0.85 -7.25
CA THR A 232 33.13 -0.93 -7.92
C THR A 232 34.29 -1.24 -6.97
N GLN A 233 34.09 -1.19 -5.65
CA GLN A 233 35.11 -1.56 -4.66
C GLN A 233 34.81 -2.91 -4.00
N THR A 234 33.58 -3.40 -4.11
CA THR A 234 33.10 -4.62 -3.45
C THR A 234 33.23 -5.82 -4.37
N THR A 235 33.86 -6.89 -3.88
CA THR A 235 33.94 -8.19 -4.55
C THR A 235 32.82 -9.10 -4.07
N LEU A 236 32.28 -9.92 -4.97
CA LEU A 236 31.28 -10.93 -4.65
C LEU A 236 31.87 -12.03 -3.78
N SER A 237 31.00 -12.85 -3.18
CA SER A 237 31.35 -13.88 -2.20
C SER A 237 32.24 -15.01 -2.76
N ASP A 238 32.35 -15.14 -4.09
CA ASP A 238 33.29 -16.03 -4.78
C ASP A 238 34.68 -15.41 -5.00
N GLY A 239 34.86 -14.13 -4.66
CA GLY A 239 36.11 -13.38 -4.73
C GLY A 239 36.59 -13.05 -6.15
N ALA A 240 35.87 -13.45 -7.19
CA ALA A 240 36.35 -13.37 -8.57
C ALA A 240 35.98 -12.04 -9.25
N GLU A 241 34.82 -11.50 -8.94
CA GLU A 241 34.26 -10.36 -9.67
C GLU A 241 33.77 -9.24 -8.73
N LYS A 242 33.90 -7.99 -9.19
CA LYS A 242 33.29 -6.82 -8.55
C LYS A 242 31.79 -6.78 -8.85
N VAL A 243 31.01 -6.30 -7.89
CA VAL A 243 29.54 -6.17 -8.03
C VAL A 243 29.18 -5.24 -9.19
N VAL A 244 29.92 -4.14 -9.33
CA VAL A 244 29.83 -3.23 -10.49
C VAL A 244 31.15 -3.24 -11.23
N GLN A 245 31.10 -3.55 -12.51
CA GLN A 245 32.25 -3.54 -13.42
C GLN A 245 32.10 -2.41 -14.42
N SER A 246 33.16 -1.62 -14.62
CA SER A 246 33.21 -0.55 -15.61
C SER A 246 34.44 -0.74 -16.48
N ASN A 247 34.22 -1.09 -17.74
CA ASN A 247 35.28 -1.36 -18.71
C ASN A 247 35.17 -0.41 -19.89
N GLY A 248 35.36 0.91 -19.69
CA GLY A 248 35.49 1.96 -20.73
C GLY A 248 34.27 2.20 -21.63
N ASP A 249 33.69 1.14 -22.17
CA ASP A 249 32.60 1.09 -23.14
C ASP A 249 31.29 0.56 -22.53
N ARG A 250 31.33 0.02 -21.30
CA ARG A 250 30.16 -0.51 -20.61
C ARG A 250 30.31 -0.52 -19.10
N VAL A 251 29.19 -0.28 -18.42
CA VAL A 251 28.98 -0.53 -17.00
C VAL A 251 28.03 -1.71 -16.83
N VAL A 252 28.45 -2.70 -16.07
CA VAL A 252 27.69 -3.93 -15.83
C VAL A 252 27.53 -4.14 -14.33
N LEU A 253 26.30 -4.47 -13.91
CA LEU A 253 25.97 -4.95 -12.57
C LEU A 253 25.93 -6.47 -12.57
N ILE A 254 26.70 -7.12 -11.71
CA ILE A 254 26.71 -8.58 -11.57
C ILE A 254 25.71 -8.96 -10.47
N ARG A 255 24.64 -9.65 -10.86
CA ARG A 255 23.56 -10.05 -9.96
C ARG A 255 23.76 -11.48 -9.49
N GLN A 256 23.63 -11.74 -8.19
CA GLN A 256 23.69 -13.09 -7.66
C GLN A 256 22.29 -13.71 -7.61
N THR A 257 21.99 -14.58 -8.57
CA THR A 257 20.70 -15.28 -8.65
C THR A 257 20.82 -16.75 -8.22
N LYS A 258 19.68 -17.43 -8.06
CA LYS A 258 19.65 -18.88 -7.81
C LYS A 258 20.30 -19.71 -8.93
N GLU A 259 20.35 -19.15 -10.14
CA GLU A 259 20.93 -19.77 -11.34
C GLU A 259 22.42 -19.43 -11.53
N GLY A 260 22.99 -18.62 -10.63
CA GLY A 260 24.38 -18.13 -10.69
C GLY A 260 24.46 -16.63 -10.92
N LEU A 261 25.65 -16.18 -11.35
CA LEU A 261 25.92 -14.77 -11.63
C LEU A 261 25.32 -14.36 -12.98
N GLN A 262 24.52 -13.30 -12.97
CA GLN A 262 23.90 -12.75 -14.18
C GLN A 262 24.36 -11.30 -14.39
N PRO A 263 25.09 -11.00 -15.48
CA PRO A 263 25.48 -9.65 -15.82
C PRO A 263 24.27 -8.86 -16.37
N LEU A 264 24.07 -7.65 -15.85
CA LEU A 264 23.08 -6.69 -16.32
C LEU A 264 23.78 -5.43 -16.82
N LEU A 265 23.62 -5.10 -18.10
CA LEU A 265 24.14 -3.85 -18.66
C LEU A 265 23.38 -2.66 -18.06
N LEU A 266 24.11 -1.73 -17.44
CA LEU A 266 23.56 -0.50 -16.88
C LEU A 266 23.65 0.67 -17.87
N GLY A 267 24.74 0.77 -18.63
CA GLY A 267 25.01 1.88 -19.55
C GLY A 267 26.44 1.83 -20.11
N THR A 268 26.90 2.91 -20.74
CA THR A 268 28.25 2.96 -21.35
C THR A 268 29.31 3.49 -20.40
N SER A 269 28.96 4.39 -19.47
CA SER A 269 29.87 4.90 -18.43
C SER A 269 29.17 5.13 -17.09
N LEU A 270 29.92 5.21 -15.99
CA LEU A 270 29.37 5.46 -14.66
C LEU A 270 28.69 6.83 -14.58
N GLU A 271 29.25 7.83 -15.27
CA GLU A 271 28.71 9.18 -15.37
C GLU A 271 27.38 9.19 -16.13
N GLU A 272 27.28 8.43 -17.23
CA GLU A 272 26.04 8.30 -18.00
C GLU A 272 24.94 7.65 -17.15
N VAL A 273 25.26 6.51 -16.51
CA VAL A 273 24.31 5.79 -15.64
C VAL A 273 23.84 6.71 -14.52
N SER A 274 24.74 7.46 -13.89
CA SER A 274 24.42 8.38 -12.79
C SER A 274 23.50 9.54 -13.20
N ARG A 275 23.55 9.97 -14.47
CA ARG A 275 22.74 11.08 -14.99
C ARG A 275 21.37 10.63 -15.49
N ASN A 276 21.32 9.48 -16.15
CA ASN A 276 20.16 9.04 -16.95
C ASN A 276 19.34 7.92 -16.29
N ALA A 277 19.80 7.34 -15.18
CA ALA A 277 19.07 6.28 -14.50
C ALA A 277 17.67 6.71 -14.08
N ASP A 278 16.69 5.86 -14.38
CA ASP A 278 15.36 5.96 -13.80
C ASP A 278 15.32 5.39 -12.38
N ILE A 279 14.20 5.60 -11.69
CA ILE A 279 14.03 5.18 -10.30
C ILE A 279 14.13 3.65 -10.14
N GLN A 280 13.74 2.86 -11.15
CA GLN A 280 13.80 1.40 -11.07
C GLN A 280 15.25 0.91 -11.14
N LEU A 281 16.06 1.52 -12.02
CA LEU A 281 17.48 1.23 -12.13
C LEU A 281 18.23 1.64 -10.85
N ILE A 282 17.88 2.80 -10.28
CA ILE A 282 18.46 3.29 -9.01
C ILE A 282 18.23 2.26 -7.90
N TYR A 283 16.99 1.85 -7.66
CA TYR A 283 16.69 0.88 -6.61
C TYR A 283 17.33 -0.48 -6.87
N ARG A 284 17.37 -0.93 -8.13
CA ARG A 284 18.02 -2.20 -8.48
C ARG A 284 19.51 -2.21 -8.14
N VAL A 285 20.23 -1.12 -8.45
CA VAL A 285 21.65 -1.01 -8.09
C VAL A 285 21.82 -0.94 -6.58
N LEU A 286 20.97 -0.19 -5.87
CA LEU A 286 21.00 -0.08 -4.41
C LEU A 286 20.78 -1.42 -3.71
N ASP A 287 19.82 -2.22 -4.19
CA ASP A 287 19.49 -3.51 -3.59
C ASP A 287 20.64 -4.50 -3.80
N GLU A 288 21.14 -4.65 -5.03
CA GLU A 288 22.19 -5.63 -5.35
C GLU A 288 23.54 -5.27 -4.70
N VAL A 289 23.88 -3.97 -4.64
CA VAL A 289 25.07 -3.51 -3.90
C VAL A 289 24.85 -3.66 -2.39
N GLY A 290 23.64 -3.38 -1.89
CA GLY A 290 23.28 -3.56 -0.49
C GLY A 290 23.45 -5.01 -0.03
N ASP A 291 22.96 -5.97 -0.82
CA ASP A 291 23.09 -7.40 -0.54
C ASP A 291 24.57 -7.84 -0.54
N ALA A 292 25.37 -7.34 -1.47
CA ALA A 292 26.79 -7.62 -1.51
C ALA A 292 27.53 -7.05 -0.28
N VAL A 293 27.20 -5.83 0.14
CA VAL A 293 27.77 -5.18 1.34
C VAL A 293 27.34 -5.90 2.63
N ALA A 294 26.11 -6.40 2.68
CA ALA A 294 25.62 -7.20 3.80
C ALA A 294 26.45 -8.47 4.01
N GLY A 295 26.97 -9.06 2.92
CA GLY A 295 27.86 -10.22 2.94
C GLY A 295 29.32 -9.94 3.34
N LEU A 296 29.73 -8.67 3.50
CA LEU A 296 31.12 -8.32 3.82
C LEU A 296 31.48 -8.59 5.28
N SER A 297 32.70 -9.13 5.49
CA SER A 297 33.29 -9.25 6.82
C SER A 297 33.61 -7.88 7.45
N PRO A 298 33.71 -7.78 8.79
CA PRO A 298 34.08 -6.54 9.47
C PRO A 298 35.42 -5.95 9.00
N GLN A 299 36.39 -6.81 8.64
CA GLN A 299 37.69 -6.41 8.12
C GLN A 299 37.56 -5.77 6.73
N GLN A 300 36.77 -6.37 5.83
CA GLN A 300 36.50 -5.81 4.50
C GLN A 300 35.76 -4.47 4.59
N ARG A 301 34.76 -4.36 5.48
CA ARG A 301 34.06 -3.09 5.75
C ARG A 301 35.01 -2.01 6.26
N SER A 302 35.92 -2.37 7.16
CA SER A 302 36.93 -1.43 7.68
C SER A 302 37.89 -0.96 6.59
N SER A 303 38.36 -1.88 5.74
CA SER A 303 39.21 -1.54 4.59
C SER A 303 38.50 -0.63 3.59
N LEU A 304 37.21 -0.85 3.31
CA LEU A 304 36.42 0.05 2.47
C LEU A 304 36.29 1.45 3.08
N ARG A 305 36.09 1.56 4.41
CA ARG A 305 36.07 2.86 5.09
C ARG A 305 37.40 3.60 4.96
N GLU A 306 38.52 2.91 5.09
CA GLU A 306 39.84 3.50 4.88
C GLU A 306 40.00 4.03 3.45
N THR A 307 39.50 3.31 2.45
CA THR A 307 39.48 3.77 1.05
C THR A 307 38.63 5.03 0.88
N VAL A 308 37.46 5.11 1.53
CA VAL A 308 36.60 6.31 1.53
C VAL A 308 37.35 7.51 2.12
N ASP A 309 38.04 7.33 3.25
CA ASP A 309 38.82 8.39 3.90
C ASP A 309 40.02 8.84 3.07
N GLN A 310 40.65 7.93 2.33
CA GLN A 310 41.73 8.26 1.40
C GLN A 310 41.21 9.09 0.22
N GLU A 311 40.09 8.68 -0.37
CA GLU A 311 39.45 9.39 -1.48
C GLU A 311 38.97 10.79 -1.05
N ASP A 312 38.39 10.91 0.16
CA ASP A 312 38.00 12.20 0.74
C ASP A 312 39.18 13.17 0.86
N LYS A 313 40.31 12.69 1.38
CA LYS A 313 41.55 13.50 1.46
C LYS A 313 42.04 13.90 0.07
N SER A 314 42.00 12.98 -0.90
CA SER A 314 42.40 13.22 -2.28
C SER A 314 41.57 14.34 -2.90
N ILE A 315 40.23 14.19 -2.94
CA ILE A 315 39.31 15.16 -3.54
C ILE A 315 39.38 16.51 -2.82
N ARG A 316 39.43 16.49 -1.48
CA ARG A 316 39.58 17.71 -0.68
C ARG A 316 40.86 18.48 -1.01
N SER A 317 41.97 17.77 -1.20
CA SER A 317 43.26 18.38 -1.54
C SER A 317 43.32 18.88 -2.99
N GLY A 318 42.70 18.16 -3.92
CA GLY A 318 42.72 18.48 -5.35
C GLY A 318 41.79 19.64 -5.74
N HIS A 319 40.57 19.67 -5.18
CA HIS A 319 39.56 20.65 -5.57
C HIS A 319 39.28 21.73 -4.51
N GLY A 320 39.61 21.47 -3.24
CA GLY A 320 39.32 22.35 -2.12
C GLY A 320 37.90 22.20 -1.56
N VAL A 321 37.73 22.54 -0.28
CA VAL A 321 36.47 22.31 0.47
C VAL A 321 35.27 23.12 -0.03
N ALA A 322 35.50 24.19 -0.79
CA ALA A 322 34.46 25.06 -1.33
C ALA A 322 34.06 24.70 -2.78
N SER A 323 34.65 23.65 -3.34
CA SER A 323 34.38 23.22 -4.72
C SER A 323 33.07 22.44 -4.81
N ASN A 324 32.44 22.48 -5.99
CA ASN A 324 31.23 21.70 -6.26
C ASN A 324 31.52 20.19 -6.28
N GLU A 325 32.71 19.79 -6.72
CA GLU A 325 33.18 18.40 -6.73
C GLU A 325 33.28 17.86 -5.31
N TYR A 326 33.91 18.60 -4.40
CA TYR A 326 33.98 18.19 -2.99
C TYR A 326 32.61 18.19 -2.32
N ALA A 327 31.74 19.17 -2.63
CA ALA A 327 30.37 19.17 -2.10
C ALA A 327 29.54 17.96 -2.56
N THR A 328 29.66 17.58 -3.83
CA THR A 328 29.00 16.39 -4.41
C THR A 328 29.55 15.12 -3.76
N TRP A 329 30.88 15.01 -3.67
CA TRP A 329 31.55 13.89 -3.00
C TRP A 329 31.14 13.77 -1.54
N ALA A 330 31.09 14.88 -0.79
CA ALA A 330 30.72 14.85 0.62
C ALA A 330 29.30 14.29 0.83
N SER A 331 28.34 14.67 -0.03
CA SER A 331 26.98 14.10 -0.03
C SER A 331 27.00 12.59 -0.31
N ASP A 332 27.74 12.18 -1.35
CA ASP A 332 27.82 10.77 -1.75
C ASP A 332 28.55 9.93 -0.68
N ARG A 333 29.60 10.47 -0.05
CA ARG A 333 30.37 9.87 1.04
C ARG A 333 29.49 9.54 2.23
N ASP A 334 28.62 10.45 2.64
CA ASP A 334 27.71 10.21 3.75
C ASP A 334 26.73 9.06 3.43
N LYS A 335 26.32 8.92 2.15
CA LYS A 335 25.53 7.77 1.68
C LYS A 335 26.34 6.47 1.61
N ILE A 336 27.62 6.54 1.23
CA ILE A 336 28.54 5.40 1.27
C ILE A 336 28.66 4.87 2.72
N TYR A 337 28.86 5.76 3.69
CA TYR A 337 28.92 5.35 5.10
C TYR A 337 27.62 4.71 5.58
N GLN A 338 26.47 5.26 5.19
CA GLN A 338 25.16 4.66 5.48
C GLN A 338 25.01 3.25 4.89
N LEU A 339 25.51 3.02 3.67
CA LEU A 339 25.50 1.68 3.05
C LEU A 339 26.40 0.68 3.80
N LEU A 340 27.58 1.12 4.25
CA LEU A 340 28.52 0.26 4.98
C LEU A 340 28.07 -0.06 6.43
N GLU A 341 27.14 0.71 6.97
CA GLU A 341 26.56 0.53 8.32
C GLU A 341 25.34 -0.40 8.36
N ARG A 342 24.75 -0.74 7.21
CA ARG A 342 23.64 -1.70 7.11
C ARG A 342 24.08 -3.14 7.39
#